data_AF-A0A7G3G7I9-F1
#
_entry.id   AF-A0A7G3G7I9-F1
#
_cell.length_a   1.000
_cell.length_b   1.000
_cell.length_c   1.000
_cell.angle_alpha   90.00
_cell.angle_beta   90.00
_cell.angle_gamma   90.00
#
_symmetry.space_group_name_H-M   'P 1'
#
loop_
_entity.id
_entity.type
_entity.pdbx_description
1 polymer ?
#
loop_
_entity_poly.entity_id
_entity_poly.type
_entity_poly.pdbx_seq_one_letter_code
_entity_poly.pdbx_strand_id
1 'polypeptide(L)'
;MGESLLNGVLISSTIITIIVGSFYNLQQYSPVKNDKVIHFIAYFFLSLLIAPYFTYTKTFIILFLMGTSIEILQPLTGRKCCIYDQLANTTGIISSMTLLYVWGAFFGNH
;
A
#
# COMPACT_ATOMS: atom_id res chain seq x y z
N MET A 1 -7.09 23.06 8.26
CA MET A 1 -7.12 23.07 6.78
C MET A 1 -5.80 22.58 6.16
N GLY A 2 -4.63 22.99 6.66
CA GLY A 2 -3.33 22.54 6.14
C GLY A 2 -3.04 21.03 6.26
N GLU A 3 -3.31 20.41 7.41
CA GLU A 3 -3.04 18.97 7.63
C GLU A 3 -3.89 18.05 6.74
N SER A 4 -5.16 18.39 6.54
CA SER A 4 -6.05 17.64 5.65
C SER A 4 -5.62 17.73 4.18
N LEU A 5 -5.08 18.89 3.75
CA LEU A 5 -4.52 19.04 2.40
C LEU A 5 -3.25 18.20 2.24
N LEU A 6 -2.35 18.26 3.22
CA LEU A 6 -1.10 17.50 3.23
C LEU A 6 -1.37 15.98 3.17
N ASN A 7 -2.29 15.47 4.00
CA ASN A 7 -2.65 14.05 3.99
C ASN A 7 -3.24 13.63 2.64
N GLY A 8 -4.10 14.46 2.05
CA GLY A 8 -4.64 14.21 0.71
C GLY A 8 -3.54 14.14 -0.36
N VAL A 9 -2.55 15.03 -0.31
CA VAL A 9 -1.38 15.01 -1.21
C VAL A 9 -0.52 13.77 -0.98
N LEU A 10 -0.27 13.38 0.27
CA LEU A 10 0.51 12.18 0.59
C LEU A 10 -0.18 10.90 0.12
N ILE A 11 -1.49 10.77 0.35
CA ILE A 11 -2.28 9.61 -0.08
C ILE A 11 -2.27 9.53 -1.62
N SER A 12 -2.59 10.62 -2.31
CA SER A 12 -2.67 10.65 -3.77
C SER A 12 -1.31 10.40 -4.43
N SER A 13 -0.24 11.01 -3.94
CA SER A 13 1.12 10.77 -4.45
C SER A 13 1.59 9.33 -4.21
N THR A 14 1.23 8.73 -3.09
CA THR A 14 1.53 7.30 -2.80
C THR A 14 0.79 6.38 -3.76
N ILE A 15 -0.51 6.62 -3.99
CA ILE A 15 -1.31 5.86 -4.96
C ILE A 15 -0.73 5.95 -6.36
N ILE A 16 -0.38 7.16 -6.81
CA ILE A 16 0.25 7.37 -8.12
C ILE A 16 1.56 6.60 -8.21
N THR A 17 2.41 6.66 -7.17
CA THR A 17 3.69 5.95 -7.13
C THR A 17 3.49 4.44 -7.22
N ILE A 18 2.49 3.88 -6.52
CA ILE A 18 2.14 2.45 -6.61
C ILE A 18 1.73 2.10 -8.04
N ILE A 19 0.80 2.85 -8.64
CA ILE A 19 0.32 2.58 -9.99
C ILE A 19 1.49 2.62 -10.99
N VAL A 20 2.28 3.70 -10.99
CA VAL A 20 3.41 3.83 -11.92
C VAL A 20 4.47 2.74 -11.65
N GLY A 21 4.79 2.46 -10.40
CA GLY A 21 5.75 1.40 -10.04
C GLY A 21 5.30 -0.01 -10.37
N SER A 22 3.99 -0.27 -10.35
CA SER A 22 3.43 -1.58 -10.72
C SER A 22 3.40 -1.81 -12.23
N PHE A 23 3.19 -0.77 -13.04
CA PHE A 23 3.15 -0.92 -14.50
C PHE A 23 4.50 -0.71 -15.19
N TYR A 24 5.37 0.12 -14.62
CA TYR A 24 6.69 0.39 -15.17
C TYR A 24 7.77 -0.24 -14.31
N ASN A 25 8.84 -0.77 -14.92
CA ASN A 25 9.98 -1.29 -14.17
C ASN A 25 10.82 -0.13 -13.61
N LEU A 26 10.31 0.51 -12.56
CA LEU A 26 11.01 1.56 -11.82
C LEU A 26 12.08 0.99 -10.87
N GLN A 27 12.07 -0.31 -10.64
CA GLN A 27 13.02 -1.01 -9.77
C GLN A 27 14.48 -0.80 -10.20
N GLN A 28 14.73 -0.60 -11.50
CA GLN A 28 16.05 -0.28 -12.01
C GLN A 28 16.65 0.98 -11.36
N TYR A 29 15.81 1.96 -11.02
CA TYR A 29 16.19 3.23 -10.39
C TYR A 29 16.11 3.20 -8.86
N SER A 30 15.56 2.13 -8.28
CA SER A 30 15.44 1.98 -6.83
C SER A 30 16.72 1.36 -6.23
N PRO A 31 17.15 1.82 -5.04
CA PRO A 31 18.17 1.12 -4.26
C PRO A 31 17.67 -0.23 -3.73
N VAL A 32 16.35 -0.41 -3.59
CA VAL A 32 15.73 -1.68 -3.18
C VAL A 32 15.54 -2.55 -4.42
N LYS A 33 16.34 -3.62 -4.54
CA LYS A 33 16.31 -4.56 -5.67
C LYS A 33 15.32 -5.73 -5.50
N ASN A 34 14.55 -5.76 -4.42
CA ASN A 34 13.50 -6.76 -4.23
C ASN A 34 12.12 -6.12 -4.42
N ASP A 35 11.43 -6.51 -5.49
CA ASP A 35 10.13 -5.97 -5.89
C ASP A 35 9.08 -6.21 -4.79
N LYS A 36 9.14 -7.38 -4.15
CA LYS A 36 8.20 -7.75 -3.07
C LYS A 36 8.36 -6.86 -1.84
N VAL A 37 9.59 -6.40 -1.57
CA VAL A 37 9.84 -5.44 -0.48
C VAL A 37 9.26 -4.07 -0.83
N ILE A 38 9.35 -3.63 -2.08
CA ILE A 38 8.74 -2.38 -2.54
C ILE A 38 7.21 -2.45 -2.41
N HIS A 39 6.61 -3.55 -2.87
CA HIS A 39 5.17 -3.82 -2.74
C HIS A 39 4.71 -3.79 -1.28
N PHE A 40 5.42 -4.49 -0.39
CA PHE A 40 5.16 -4.48 1.05
C PHE A 40 5.19 -3.05 1.62
N ILE A 41 6.28 -2.31 1.37
CA ILE A 41 6.48 -0.96 1.91
C ILE A 41 5.38 -0.01 1.41
N ALA A 42 5.07 -0.06 0.12
CA ALA A 42 4.11 0.84 -0.48
C ALA A 42 2.70 0.63 0.08
N TYR A 43 2.25 -0.62 0.20
CA TYR A 43 0.94 -0.93 0.78
C TYR A 43 0.88 -0.75 2.29
N PHE A 44 1.99 -0.96 3.01
CA PHE A 44 2.11 -0.64 4.44
C PHE A 44 1.90 0.85 4.70
N PHE A 45 2.62 1.72 3.98
CA PHE A 45 2.49 3.18 4.14
C PHE A 45 1.14 3.70 3.67
N LEU A 46 0.64 3.21 2.53
CA LEU A 46 -0.70 3.59 2.08
C LEU A 46 -1.74 3.19 3.14
N SER A 47 -1.71 1.96 3.64
CA SER A 47 -2.59 1.49 4.72
C SER A 47 -2.53 2.37 5.96
N LEU A 48 -1.34 2.79 6.41
CA LEU A 48 -1.18 3.72 7.54
C LEU A 48 -1.84 5.07 7.26
N LEU A 49 -1.64 5.63 6.06
CA LEU A 49 -2.17 6.95 5.70
C LEU A 49 -3.70 6.97 5.60
N ILE A 50 -4.34 5.90 5.12
CA ILE A 50 -5.80 5.86 5.00
C ILE A 50 -6.54 5.31 6.23
N ALA A 51 -5.83 4.68 7.18
CA ALA A 51 -6.43 4.13 8.39
C ALA A 51 -7.26 5.13 9.23
N PRO A 52 -6.92 6.43 9.34
CA PRO A 52 -7.76 7.38 10.08
C PRO A 52 -9.13 7.66 9.44
N TYR A 53 -9.31 7.31 8.16
CA TYR A 53 -10.51 7.66 7.37
C TYR A 53 -11.47 6.49 7.19
N PHE A 54 -11.01 5.26 7.44
CA PHE A 54 -11.76 4.04 7.18
C PHE A 54 -11.56 3.02 8.31
N THR A 55 -12.55 2.15 8.52
CA THR A 55 -12.39 1.01 9.44
C THR A 55 -11.35 0.03 8.90
N TYR A 56 -10.68 -0.74 9.77
CA TYR A 56 -9.68 -1.74 9.35
C TYR A 56 -10.22 -2.68 8.27
N THR A 57 -11.46 -3.16 8.41
CA THR A 57 -12.11 -4.01 7.40
C THR A 57 -12.27 -3.29 6.05
N LYS A 58 -12.72 -2.03 6.04
CA LYS A 58 -12.88 -1.25 4.80
C LYS A 58 -11.52 -0.98 4.15
N THR A 59 -10.53 -0.57 4.93
CA THR A 59 -9.14 -0.36 4.46
C THR A 59 -8.60 -1.64 3.83
N PHE A 60 -8.77 -2.79 4.49
CA PHE A 60 -8.31 -4.08 3.98
C PHE A 60 -8.95 -4.40 2.63
N ILE A 61 -10.28 -4.34 2.55
CA ILE A 61 -11.01 -4.68 1.32
C ILE A 61 -10.60 -3.77 0.16
N ILE A 62 -10.57 -2.44 0.38
CA ILE A 62 -10.25 -1.47 -0.67
C ILE A 62 -8.83 -1.71 -1.20
N LEU A 63 -7.84 -1.82 -0.31
CA LEU A 63 -6.45 -1.98 -0.72
C LEU A 63 -6.18 -3.37 -1.31
N PHE A 64 -6.78 -4.42 -0.76
CA PHE A 64 -6.65 -5.78 -1.29
C PHE A 64 -7.21 -5.85 -2.72
N LEU A 65 -8.40 -5.28 -2.95
CA LEU A 65 -9.01 -5.22 -4.28
C LEU A 65 -8.16 -4.36 -5.23
N MET A 66 -7.67 -3.20 -4.78
CA MET A 66 -6.76 -2.37 -5.58
C MET A 66 -5.51 -3.14 -6.03
N GLY A 67 -4.82 -3.83 -5.10
CA GLY A 67 -3.66 -4.66 -5.43
C GLY A 67 -3.99 -5.80 -6.39
N THR A 68 -5.13 -6.47 -6.16
CA THR A 68 -5.59 -7.55 -7.04
C THR A 68 -5.89 -7.02 -8.45
N SER A 69 -6.57 -5.88 -8.56
CA SER A 69 -6.87 -5.25 -9.85
C SER A 69 -5.59 -4.84 -10.59
N ILE A 70 -4.63 -4.23 -9.90
CA ILE A 70 -3.34 -3.87 -10.49
C ILE A 70 -2.62 -5.12 -11.01
N GLU A 71 -2.55 -6.19 -10.22
CA GLU A 71 -1.86 -7.42 -10.59
C GLU A 71 -2.48 -8.11 -11.81
N ILE A 72 -3.81 -8.11 -11.90
CA ILE A 72 -4.55 -8.64 -13.06
C ILE A 72 -4.28 -7.79 -14.32
N LEU A 73 -4.07 -6.48 -14.17
CA LEU A 73 -3.84 -5.56 -15.27
C LEU A 73 -2.37 -5.50 -15.71
N GLN A 74 -1.40 -5.84 -14.85
CA GLN A 74 0.04 -5.83 -15.18
C GLN A 74 0.40 -6.55 -16.50
N PRO A 75 -0.19 -7.71 -16.86
CA PRO A 75 0.01 -8.37 -18.15
C PRO A 75 -0.21 -7.48 -19.38
N LEU A 76 -1.09 -6.48 -19.30
CA LEU A 76 -1.34 -5.54 -20.40
C LEU A 76 -0.14 -4.62 -20.69
N THR A 77 0.85 -4.58 -19.80
CA THR A 77 2.07 -3.76 -19.91
C THR A 77 3.34 -4.59 -20.12
N GLY A 78 3.20 -5.90 -20.38
CA GLY A 78 4.32 -6.82 -20.56
C GLY A 78 4.97 -7.30 -19.25
N ARG A 79 4.41 -6.95 -18.09
CA ARG A 79 4.78 -7.52 -16.79
C ARG A 79 4.00 -8.81 -16.52
N LYS A 80 4.52 -9.67 -15.64
CA LYS A 80 3.85 -10.93 -15.27
C LYS A 80 2.91 -10.70 -14.10
N CYS A 81 1.70 -11.27 -14.18
CA CYS A 81 0.86 -11.45 -13.00
C CYS A 81 1.54 -12.45 -12.05
N CYS A 82 1.71 -12.05 -10.80
CA CYS A 82 2.51 -12.68 -9.79
C CYS A 82 1.77 -12.66 -8.44
N ILE A 83 1.34 -13.84 -7.99
CA ILE A 83 0.65 -13.97 -6.71
C ILE A 83 1.51 -13.50 -5.52
N TYR A 84 2.84 -13.57 -5.65
CA TYR A 84 3.77 -13.10 -4.62
C TYR A 84 3.74 -11.57 -4.45
N ASP A 85 3.41 -10.79 -5.49
CA ASP A 85 3.18 -9.34 -5.34
C ASP A 85 1.92 -9.07 -4.54
N GLN A 86 0.84 -9.80 -4.82
CA GLN A 86 -0.39 -9.65 -4.04
C GLN A 86 -0.22 -10.10 -2.58
N LEU A 87 0.59 -11.13 -2.32
CA LEU A 87 0.96 -11.51 -0.95
C LEU A 87 1.79 -10.42 -0.27
N ALA A 88 2.74 -9.80 -0.97
CA ALA A 88 3.51 -8.68 -0.44
C ALA A 88 2.63 -7.47 -0.11
N ASN A 89 1.70 -7.11 -1.00
CA ASN A 89 0.71 -6.06 -0.76
C ASN A 89 -0.10 -6.38 0.51
N THR A 90 -0.65 -7.60 0.59
CA THR A 90 -1.51 -8.05 1.68
C THR A 90 -0.77 -8.06 3.02
N THR A 91 0.47 -8.53 3.05
CA THR A 91 1.30 -8.53 4.27
C THR A 91 1.64 -7.12 4.72
N GLY A 92 1.86 -6.17 3.81
CA GLY A 92 2.02 -4.75 4.13
C GLY A 92 0.78 -4.14 4.79
N ILE A 93 -0.40 -4.40 4.23
CA ILE A 93 -1.69 -3.95 4.79
C ILE A 93 -1.88 -4.48 6.21
N ILE A 94 -1.73 -5.80 6.39
CA ILE A 94 -1.91 -6.45 7.71
C ILE A 94 -0.90 -5.92 8.71
N SER A 95 0.37 -5.78 8.34
CA SER A 95 1.42 -5.27 9.24
C SER A 95 1.14 -3.85 9.72
N SER A 96 0.61 -3.00 8.83
CA SER A 96 0.17 -1.63 9.17
C SER A 96 -0.97 -1.66 10.20
N MET A 97 -1.98 -2.51 9.99
CA MET A 97 -3.09 -2.66 10.93
C MET A 97 -2.65 -3.21 12.27
N THR A 98 -1.76 -4.22 12.28
CA THR A 98 -1.19 -4.76 13.51
C THR A 98 -0.41 -3.68 14.26
N LEU A 99 0.39 -2.87 13.56
CA LEU A 99 1.11 -1.76 14.19
C LEU A 99 0.14 -0.78 14.86
N LEU A 100 -0.91 -0.36 14.16
CA LEU A 100 -1.90 0.58 14.71
C LEU A 100 -2.68 -0.02 15.89
N TYR A 101 -3.06 -1.30 15.79
CA TYR A 101 -3.73 -2.01 16.87
C TYR A 101 -2.87 -2.11 18.12
N VAL A 102 -1.61 -2.54 17.97
CA VAL A 102 -0.63 -2.63 19.06
C VAL A 102 -0.38 -1.25 19.65
N TRP A 103 -0.18 -0.24 18.81
CA TRP A 103 0.00 1.15 19.27
C TRP A 103 -1.19 1.62 20.11
N GLY A 104 -2.42 1.40 19.64
CA GLY A 104 -3.63 1.74 20.38
C GLY A 104 -3.73 0.98 21.71
N ALA A 105 -3.37 -0.30 21.74
CA ALA A 105 -3.42 -1.11 22.95
C ALA A 105 -2.42 -0.69 24.04
N PHE A 106 -1.24 -0.19 23.65
CA PHE A 106 -0.19 0.21 24.59
C PHE A 106 -0.18 1.70 24.92
N PHE A 107 -0.62 2.56 24.00
CA PHE A 107 -0.44 4.02 24.10
C PHE A 107 -1.72 4.82 23.88
N GLY A 108 -2.84 4.20 23.52
CA GLY A 108 -4.13 4.89 23.38
C GLY A 108 -4.80 5.12 24.74
N ASN A 109 -4.91 6.38 25.17
CA ASN A 109 -5.90 6.77 26.18
C ASN A 109 -7.29 6.63 25.55
N HIS A 110 -8.19 5.91 26.24
CA HIS A 110 -9.58 5.65 25.85
C HIS A 110 -10.35 6.87 25.35
#